data_AF-A0A9X9AD54-F1
#
_entry.id   AF-A0A9X9AD54-F1
#
_cell.length_a   1.000
_cell.length_b   1.000
_cell.length_c   1.000
_cell.angle_alpha   90.00
_cell.angle_beta   90.00
_cell.angle_gamma   90.00
#
_symmetry.space_group_name_H-M   'P 1'
#
loop_
_entity.id
_entity.type
_entity.pdbx_description
1 polymer ?
#
loop_
_entity_poly.entity_id
_entity_poly.type
_entity_poly.pdbx_seq_one_letter_code
_entity_poly.pdbx_strand_id
1 'polypeptide(L)'
;MSITLIFIMAFTIVIHAVETSSYSIRLAGVRLKKIAVALSVVGMVLLISRTSNLLQAFLIGGIVDEAKLDSSINLEHIIRLVLL
;
A
#
# COMPACT_ATOMS: atom_id res chain seq x y z
N MET A 1 -2.46 15.10 13.22
CA MET A 1 -3.33 14.65 12.10
C MET A 1 -2.68 14.77 10.70
N SER A 2 -1.90 15.82 10.39
CA SER A 2 -1.36 16.01 9.02
C SER A 2 -0.21 15.08 8.63
N ILE A 3 0.68 14.72 9.56
CA ILE A 3 1.85 13.87 9.27
C ILE A 3 1.44 12.44 8.91
N THR A 4 0.42 11.89 9.59
CA THR A 4 -0.06 10.51 9.40
C THR A 4 -0.70 10.31 8.04
N LEU A 5 -1.47 11.30 7.56
CA LEU A 5 -2.05 11.32 6.22
C LEU A 5 -0.97 11.32 5.12
N ILE A 6 0.11 12.07 5.32
CA ILE A 6 1.26 12.09 4.40
C ILE A 6 1.93 10.71 4.32
N PHE A 7 2.08 10.02 5.45
CA PHE A 7 2.62 8.66 5.47
C PHE A 7 1.68 7.68 4.77
N ILE A 8 0.37 7.77 5.01
CA ILE A 8 -0.62 6.91 4.34
C ILE A 8 -0.56 7.10 2.82
N MET A 9 -0.58 8.34 2.31
CA MET A 9 -0.42 8.61 0.87
C MET A 9 0.90 8.06 0.31
N ALA A 10 2.00 8.25 1.03
CA ALA A 10 3.31 7.75 0.59
C ALA A 10 3.29 6.21 0.45
N PHE A 11 2.70 5.50 1.41
CA PHE A 11 2.53 4.05 1.33
C PHE A 11 1.63 3.63 0.16
N THR A 12 0.53 4.35 -0.11
CA THR A 12 -0.36 4.06 -1.26
C THR A 12 0.38 4.18 -2.59
N ILE A 13 1.23 5.20 -2.74
CA ILE A 13 2.05 5.40 -3.95
C ILE A 13 3.05 4.24 -4.13
N VAL A 14 3.71 3.83 -3.05
CA VAL A 14 4.65 2.69 -3.09
C VAL A 14 3.94 1.40 -3.51
N ILE A 15 2.74 1.15 -2.97
CA ILE A 15 1.93 -0.02 -3.33
C ILE A 15 1.58 -0.01 -4.82
N HIS A 16 1.07 1.10 -5.35
CA HIS A 16 0.70 1.21 -6.77
C HIS A 16 1.91 1.12 -7.71
N ALA A 17 3.04 1.70 -7.31
CA ALA A 17 4.29 1.60 -8.08
C ALA A 17 4.79 0.15 -8.14
N VAL A 18 4.70 -0.57 -7.02
CA VAL A 18 5.02 -1.99 -6.90
C VAL A 18 4.10 -2.85 -7.78
N GLU A 19 2.78 -2.61 -7.76
CA GLU A 19 1.82 -3.33 -8.59
C GLU A 19 2.05 -3.11 -10.09
N THR A 20 2.32 -1.87 -10.48
CA THR A 20 2.63 -1.51 -11.87
C THR A 20 3.95 -2.15 -12.33
N SER A 21 4.99 -2.08 -11.49
CA SER A 21 6.30 -2.70 -11.76
C SER A 21 6.21 -4.22 -11.87
N SER A 22 5.37 -4.87 -11.06
CA SER A 22 5.11 -6.31 -11.14
C SER A 22 4.61 -6.74 -12.52
N TYR A 23 3.75 -5.94 -13.15
CA TYR A 23 3.31 -6.17 -14.54
C TYR A 23 4.46 -6.04 -15.55
N SER A 24 5.30 -5.00 -15.42
CA SER A 24 6.46 -4.79 -16.29
C SER A 24 7.51 -5.91 -16.13
N ILE A 25 7.79 -6.35 -14.90
CA ILE A 25 8.74 -7.43 -14.60
C ILE A 25 8.26 -8.76 -15.18
N ARG A 26 6.96 -9.04 -15.13
CA ARG A 26 6.39 -10.26 -15.71
C ARG A 26 6.52 -10.26 -17.24
N LEU A 27 6.28 -9.12 -17.90
CA LEU A 27 6.50 -8.94 -19.34
C LEU A 27 7.99 -9.08 -19.72
N ALA A 28 8.89 -8.50 -18.92
CA ALA A 28 10.33 -8.65 -19.09
C ALA A 28 10.77 -10.11 -18.92
N GLY A 29 10.23 -10.83 -17.94
CA GLY A 29 10.49 -12.26 -17.72
C GLY A 29 10.17 -13.14 -18.91
N VAL A 30 9.06 -12.85 -19.60
CA VAL A 30 8.67 -13.54 -20.85
C VAL A 30 9.63 -13.17 -21.99
N ARG A 31 9.95 -11.88 -22.16
CA ARG A 31 10.86 -11.38 -23.21
C ARG A 31 12.29 -11.93 -23.07
N LEU A 32 12.78 -12.08 -21.84
CA LEU A 32 14.12 -12.61 -21.54
C LEU A 32 14.17 -14.15 -21.41
N LYS A 33 13.03 -14.86 -21.56
CA LYS A 33 12.89 -16.32 -21.29
C LYS A 33 13.35 -16.74 -19.88
N LYS A 34 13.46 -15.81 -18.94
CA LYS A 34 13.89 -16.05 -17.54
C LYS A 34 12.70 -15.93 -16.59
N ILE A 35 11.70 -16.78 -16.80
CA ILE A 35 10.43 -16.72 -16.07
C ILE A 35 10.61 -16.96 -14.56
N ALA A 36 11.49 -17.88 -14.18
CA ALA A 36 11.79 -18.15 -12.76
C ALA A 36 12.40 -16.94 -12.03
N VAL A 37 13.27 -16.18 -12.70
CA VAL A 37 13.88 -14.96 -12.15
C VAL A 37 12.82 -13.86 -12.01
N ALA A 38 12.01 -13.65 -13.04
CA ALA A 38 10.93 -12.68 -12.98
C ALA A 38 9.90 -13.01 -11.89
N LEU A 39 9.57 -14.29 -11.69
CA LEU A 39 8.66 -14.72 -10.62
C LEU A 39 9.25 -14.43 -9.23
N SER A 40 10.55 -14.65 -9.03
CA SER A 40 11.23 -14.34 -7.76
C SER A 40 11.25 -12.83 -7.47
N VAL A 41 11.56 -12.01 -8.48
CA VAL A 41 11.55 -10.54 -8.34
C VAL A 41 10.13 -10.02 -8.09
N VAL A 42 9.14 -10.52 -8.83
CA VAL A 42 7.71 -10.21 -8.57
C VAL A 42 7.31 -10.60 -7.15
N GLY A 43 7.73 -11.77 -6.67
CA GLY A 43 7.48 -12.20 -5.30
C GLY A 43 8.07 -11.24 -4.26
N MET A 44 9.33 -10.85 -4.43
CA MET A 44 10.01 -9.90 -3.54
C MET A 44 9.29 -8.53 -3.51
N VAL A 45 8.89 -8.05 -4.68
CA VAL A 45 8.22 -6.76 -4.87
C VAL A 45 6.80 -6.79 -4.29
N LEU A 46 6.05 -7.88 -4.47
CA LEU A 46 4.73 -8.07 -3.85
C LEU A 46 4.77 -8.14 -2.32
N LEU A 47 5.83 -8.69 -1.73
CA LEU A 47 6.00 -8.69 -0.27
C LEU A 47 6.09 -7.24 0.27
N ILE A 48 6.77 -6.34 -0.44
CA ILE A 48 6.87 -4.92 -0.07
C ILE A 48 5.49 -4.24 -0.09
N SER A 49 4.66 -4.53 -1.11
CA SER A 49 3.28 -4.03 -1.16
C SER A 49 2.44 -4.56 0.00
N ARG A 50 2.52 -5.86 0.30
CA ARG A 50 1.78 -6.45 1.42
C ARG A 50 2.21 -5.87 2.76
N THR A 51 3.51 -5.68 2.99
CA THR A 51 4.04 -5.05 4.21
C THR A 51 3.57 -3.60 4.32
N SER A 52 3.59 -2.84 3.23
CA SER A 52 3.09 -1.46 3.18
C SER A 52 1.60 -1.38 3.50
N ASN A 53 0.81 -2.31 2.96
CA ASN A 53 -0.63 -2.39 3.22
C ASN A 53 -0.93 -2.70 4.70
N LEU A 54 -0.17 -3.61 5.31
CA LEU A 54 -0.29 -3.89 6.76
C LEU A 54 0.05 -2.67 7.62
N LEU A 55 1.13 -1.94 7.30
CA LEU A 55 1.49 -0.70 8.01
C LEU A 55 0.39 0.37 7.87
N GLN A 56 -0.19 0.49 6.69
CA GLN A 56 -1.29 1.40 6.42
C GLN A 56 -2.52 1.05 7.27
N ALA A 57 -2.89 -0.23 7.35
CA ALA A 57 -3.97 -0.72 8.21
C ALA A 57 -3.73 -0.45 9.70
N PHE A 58 -2.49 -0.62 10.20
CA PHE A 58 -2.14 -0.27 11.58
C PHE A 58 -2.32 1.23 11.87
N LEU A 59 -1.87 2.10 10.95
CA LEU A 59 -2.00 3.55 11.09
C LEU A 59 -3.47 3.99 11.08
N ILE A 60 -4.29 3.38 10.22
CA ILE A 60 -5.73 3.64 10.15
C ILE A 60 -6.43 3.17 11.44
N GLY A 61 -6.06 1.99 11.96
CA GLY A 61 -6.59 1.48 13.22
C GLY A 61 -6.33 2.42 14.40
N GLY A 62 -5.12 2.98 14.49
CA GLY A 62 -4.80 4.00 15.49
C GLY A 62 -5.65 5.27 15.38
N ILE A 63 -5.89 5.75 14.15
CA ILE A 63 -6.77 6.91 13.91
C ILE A 63 -8.23 6.61 14.30
N VAL A 64 -8.72 5.38 14.07
CA VAL A 64 -10.07 4.95 14.47
C VAL A 64 -10.23 4.93 15.98
N ASP A 65 -9.24 4.43 16.72
CA ASP A 65 -9.28 4.42 18.20
C ASP A 65 -9.20 5.84 18.78
N GLU A 66 -8.45 6.73 18.15
CA GLU A 66 -8.34 8.15 18.55
C GLU A 66 -9.64 8.92 18.24
N ALA A 67 -10.31 8.62 17.12
CA ALA A 67 -11.64 9.14 16.78
C ALA A 67 -12.77 8.59 17.66
N LYS A 68 -12.56 7.44 18.32
CA LYS A 68 -13.49 6.89 19.32
C LYS A 68 -13.45 7.67 20.64
N LEU A 69 -12.32 8.30 20.95
CA LEU A 69 -12.11 9.14 22.12
C LEU A 69 -12.55 10.60 21.90
N ASP A 70 -12.51 11.10 20.66
CA ASP A 70 -12.93 12.45 20.28
C ASP A 70 -13.95 12.45 19.12
N SER A 71 -15.22 12.68 19.44
CA SER A 71 -16.36 12.61 18.50
C SER A 71 -16.42 13.73 17.45
N SER A 72 -15.45 14.66 17.41
CA SER A 72 -15.37 15.72 16.37
C SER A 72 -14.60 15.28 15.12
N ILE A 73 -13.97 14.10 15.15
CA ILE A 73 -13.17 13.61 14.02
C ILE A 73 -14.09 12.96 12.98
N ASN A 74 -14.11 13.54 11.78
CA ASN A 74 -14.90 13.10 10.63
C ASN A 74 -14.34 11.79 10.04
N LEU A 75 -14.52 10.70 10.79
CA LEU A 75 -14.00 9.36 10.49
C LEU A 75 -14.50 8.83 9.14
N GLU A 76 -15.69 9.25 8.73
CA GLU A 76 -16.30 8.89 7.45
C GLU A 76 -15.45 9.34 6.25
N HIS A 77 -14.83 10.52 6.31
CA HIS A 77 -14.01 11.04 5.22
C HIS A 77 -12.68 10.28 5.09
N ILE A 78 -12.10 9.86 6.23
CA ILE A 78 -10.83 9.12 6.27
C ILE A 78 -11.02 7.71 5.71
N ILE A 79 -12.10 7.02 6.09
CA ILE A 79 -12.41 5.68 5.58
C ILE A 79 -12.70 5.73 4.07
N ARG A 80 -13.40 6.76 3.58
CA ARG A 80 -13.71 6.92 2.16
C ARG A 80 -12.47 7.18 1.30
N LEU A 81 -11.46 7.86 1.85
CA LEU A 81 -10.20 8.17 1.17
C LEU A 81 -9.22 6.98 1.16
N VAL A 82 -9.35 6.06 2.12
CA VAL A 82 -8.58 4.81 2.17
C VAL A 82 -9.15 3.73 1.24
N LEU A 83 -10.47 3.70 1.05
CA LEU A 83 -11.15 2.73 0.19
C LEU A 83 -11.11 3.08 -1.31
N LEU A 84 -10.73 4.31 -1.66
CA LEU A 84 -10.61 4.81 -3.03
C LEU A 84 -9.14 4.78 -3.48
#